data_AF-A0A229GUC3-F1
#
_entry.id   AF-A0A229GUC3-F1
#
_cell.length_a   1.000
_cell.length_b   1.000
_cell.length_c   1.000
_cell.angle_alpha   90.00
_cell.angle_beta   90.00
_cell.angle_gamma   90.00
#
_symmetry.space_group_name_H-M   'P 1'
#
loop_
_entity.id
_entity.type
_entity.pdbx_description
1 polymer ?
#
loop_
_entity_poly.entity_id
_entity_poly.type
_entity_poly.pdbx_seq_one_letter_code
_entity_poly.pdbx_strand_id
1 'polypeptide(L)'
;MNNQYMRKPLTASILLSMMAISLSAIAADPELPEIGPELDQAAELIKRQNQTSVADPTAPSTVISDSEAQDAIRSRQQLAEATAYNLEALKANPAAFSKFLNDALAAQDMVTVKQLLPHYKALEINDPMLIKFADALIYRSEAKNKQAIEIYRGMLAEDPDFHPVRLNMAIAMQADKQYAAAKEQFLKLQAVDLPAPVMARVKNSLSQINNSEKWQFNASASYVRDNNINDAPSKTIQSQWGNSVEQKTANGLQVSGSANKRFNLPNNFYATVGGNASLKGYWDQTDYNDYLLTASAGVGYDDAKNDVSLTPFVTKRYYDEEPYSLRKGVTVSGSRWVKPKLKLSATTIFSNETFEDDSNANRETDGRFLGLNAFYIKDAKEYFYGGLGNYRNDVPKSSIISYDRNSVNAGWGREWKRGISTLTTLGYGIKKYDDPADALAGGTLQGYYVSVGGEPGSTREDKTASLGLQVWKRDFTLLGLTPRLVFDYETTSSNFAYYDDRDEQAATILLTK
;
A
#
# COMPACT_ATOMS: atom_id res chain seq x y z
N MET A 1 -26.91 -28.49 29.25
CA MET A 1 -25.66 -28.39 28.48
C MET A 1 -25.70 -27.06 27.77
N ASN A 2 -24.95 -26.08 28.26
CA ASN A 2 -24.85 -24.77 27.60
C ASN A 2 -24.24 -25.00 26.22
N ASN A 3 -24.95 -24.61 25.17
CA ASN A 3 -24.45 -24.55 23.79
C ASN A 3 -23.38 -23.46 23.70
N GLN A 4 -22.20 -23.70 24.27
CA GLN A 4 -21.01 -22.93 23.95
C GLN A 4 -20.50 -23.46 22.61
N TYR A 5 -21.09 -22.97 21.52
CA TYR A 5 -20.53 -23.14 20.20
C TYR A 5 -19.07 -22.67 20.22
N MET A 6 -18.17 -23.41 19.55
CA MET A 6 -16.81 -22.96 19.29
C MET A 6 -16.89 -21.72 18.38
N ARG A 7 -17.00 -20.53 18.99
CA ARG A 7 -17.07 -19.25 18.28
C ARG A 7 -15.86 -19.14 17.35
N LYS A 8 -16.08 -18.85 16.06
CA LYS A 8 -15.00 -18.73 15.06
C LYS A 8 -13.88 -17.84 15.63
N PRO A 9 -12.66 -18.38 15.84
CA PRO A 9 -11.52 -17.53 16.13
C PRO A 9 -11.27 -16.64 14.92
N LEU A 10 -10.76 -15.44 15.16
CA LEU A 10 -10.57 -14.30 14.25
C LEU A 10 -9.66 -14.55 13.00
N THR A 11 -9.49 -15.80 12.57
CA THR A 11 -8.21 -16.32 12.05
C THR A 11 -8.14 -16.65 10.56
N ALA A 12 -9.20 -16.51 9.77
CA ALA A 12 -9.13 -16.78 8.32
C ALA A 12 -9.33 -15.50 7.47
N SER A 13 -10.47 -14.85 7.58
CA SER A 13 -10.86 -13.79 6.62
C SER A 13 -10.18 -12.43 6.84
N ILE A 14 -9.74 -12.13 8.07
CA ILE A 14 -9.11 -10.83 8.40
C ILE A 14 -7.62 -10.82 8.04
N LEU A 15 -6.94 -11.97 8.06
CA LEU A 15 -5.52 -12.07 7.71
C LEU A 15 -5.27 -11.80 6.21
N LEU A 16 -6.18 -12.19 5.32
CA LEU A 16 -6.11 -11.78 3.91
C LEU A 16 -6.24 -10.26 3.74
N SER A 17 -7.06 -9.59 4.57
CA SER A 17 -7.15 -8.11 4.53
C SER A 17 -5.92 -7.41 5.12
N MET A 18 -5.19 -8.05 6.04
CA MET A 18 -3.92 -7.51 6.57
C MET A 18 -2.75 -7.72 5.62
N MET A 19 -2.82 -8.72 4.72
CA MET A 19 -1.86 -8.93 3.64
C MET A 19 -2.23 -8.20 2.35
N ALA A 20 -3.45 -7.69 2.24
CA ALA A 20 -3.81 -6.74 1.20
C ALA A 20 -3.06 -5.44 1.47
N ILE A 21 -1.91 -5.29 0.80
CA ILE A 21 -1.39 -3.97 0.49
C ILE A 21 -2.59 -3.21 -0.04
N SER A 22 -3.02 -2.17 0.66
CA SER A 22 -4.02 -1.25 0.14
C SER A 22 -3.45 -0.74 -1.18
N LEU A 23 -3.94 -1.27 -2.30
CA LEU A 23 -3.56 -0.83 -3.64
C LEU A 23 -3.77 0.68 -3.78
N SER A 24 -4.70 1.26 -3.00
CA SER A 24 -4.91 2.69 -2.84
C SER A 24 -3.67 3.45 -2.35
N ALA A 25 -2.77 2.82 -1.58
CA ALA A 25 -1.51 3.42 -1.13
C ALA A 25 -0.36 3.27 -2.16
N ILE A 26 -0.49 2.36 -3.14
CA ILE A 26 0.46 2.23 -4.27
C ILE A 26 0.01 3.09 -5.45
N ALA A 27 -1.30 3.24 -5.67
CA ALA A 27 -1.86 4.16 -6.66
C ALA A 27 -1.85 5.64 -6.20
N ALA A 28 -1.49 5.89 -4.94
CA ALA A 28 -1.36 7.23 -4.36
C ALA A 28 0.09 7.63 -4.04
N ASP A 29 1.10 6.90 -4.53
CA ASP A 29 2.33 7.64 -4.89
C ASP A 29 1.90 8.49 -6.08
N PRO A 30 1.89 9.84 -5.97
CA PRO A 30 1.64 10.65 -7.15
C PRO A 30 2.62 10.13 -8.20
N GLU A 31 2.13 9.81 -9.40
CA GLU A 31 3.01 9.82 -10.57
C GLU A 31 3.84 11.08 -10.41
N LEU A 32 5.15 10.90 -10.16
CA LEU A 32 6.09 12.00 -10.26
C LEU A 32 5.73 12.61 -11.60
N PRO A 33 5.29 13.88 -11.65
CA PRO A 33 4.84 14.46 -12.89
C PRO A 33 5.91 14.13 -13.91
N GLU A 34 5.52 13.40 -14.96
CA GLU A 34 6.37 13.24 -16.12
C GLU A 34 6.87 14.65 -16.39
N ILE A 35 8.17 14.86 -16.24
CA ILE A 35 8.71 16.20 -16.40
C ILE A 35 8.76 16.43 -17.90
N GLY A 36 7.59 16.71 -18.46
CA GLY A 36 7.41 17.12 -19.83
C GLY A 36 8.08 18.49 -20.02
N PRO A 37 8.52 18.79 -21.25
CA PRO A 37 9.04 20.09 -21.58
C PRO A 37 7.87 21.09 -21.63
N GLU A 38 7.54 21.75 -20.53
CA GLU A 38 6.75 22.99 -20.59
C GLU A 38 7.69 24.18 -20.80
N LEU A 39 8.30 24.19 -21.98
CA LEU A 39 8.92 25.37 -22.58
C LEU A 39 7.85 26.13 -23.38
N ASP A 40 7.10 27.00 -22.71
CA ASP A 40 6.42 28.11 -23.41
C ASP A 40 6.39 29.39 -22.56
N GLN A 41 7.53 29.80 -22.01
CA GLN A 41 7.68 31.15 -21.45
C GLN A 41 8.36 32.13 -22.41
N ALA A 42 8.99 31.63 -23.49
CA ALA A 42 9.65 32.47 -24.48
C ALA A 42 8.84 32.65 -25.78
N ALA A 43 7.93 31.73 -26.15
CA ALA A 43 7.16 31.84 -27.39
C ALA A 43 5.80 32.52 -27.20
N GLU A 44 5.18 32.45 -26.02
CA GLU A 44 3.89 33.12 -25.73
C GLU A 44 3.95 34.66 -25.79
N LEU A 45 5.12 35.28 -25.53
CA LEU A 45 5.32 36.73 -25.66
C LEU A 45 5.42 37.19 -27.12
N ILE A 46 5.87 36.31 -28.02
CA ILE A 46 5.94 36.59 -29.46
C ILE A 46 4.61 36.28 -30.15
N LYS A 47 3.83 35.32 -29.62
CA LYS A 47 2.53 34.91 -30.17
C LYS A 47 1.38 35.86 -29.82
N ARG A 48 1.47 36.60 -28.72
CA ARG A 48 0.44 37.59 -28.31
C ARG A 48 0.48 38.90 -29.11
N GLN A 49 1.42 39.06 -30.04
CA GLN A 49 1.47 40.22 -30.94
C GLN A 49 0.70 40.01 -32.25
N ASN A 50 0.23 38.78 -32.56
CA ASN A 50 -0.49 38.46 -33.81
C ASN A 50 -1.81 37.69 -33.55
N GLN A 51 -2.85 38.44 -33.19
CA GLN A 51 -4.27 38.31 -33.60
C GLN A 51 -5.05 36.96 -33.52
N THR A 52 -6.09 36.98 -32.65
CA THR A 52 -7.51 36.54 -32.80
C THR A 52 -7.95 35.57 -33.91
N SER A 53 -8.58 34.43 -33.54
CA SER A 53 -9.95 34.01 -33.99
C SER A 53 -10.44 32.67 -33.37
N VAL A 54 -11.61 32.73 -32.70
CA VAL A 54 -12.78 31.82 -32.65
C VAL A 54 -12.66 30.31 -32.24
N ALA A 55 -13.67 29.89 -31.46
CA ALA A 55 -13.94 28.64 -30.73
C ALA A 55 -14.38 27.40 -31.57
N ASP A 56 -14.25 26.17 -31.01
CA ASP A 56 -15.36 25.22 -30.70
C ASP A 56 -14.85 23.95 -29.93
N PRO A 57 -15.66 23.29 -29.06
CA PRO A 57 -15.28 22.17 -28.20
C PRO A 57 -15.78 20.81 -28.72
N THR A 58 -14.88 19.88 -29.03
CA THR A 58 -15.13 18.42 -29.01
C THR A 58 -13.79 17.69 -29.14
N ALA A 59 -13.16 17.31 -28.02
CA ALA A 59 -11.93 16.52 -28.03
C ALA A 59 -12.22 15.06 -27.66
N PRO A 60 -11.99 14.07 -28.55
CA PRO A 60 -11.97 12.66 -28.21
C PRO A 60 -10.68 12.29 -27.47
N SER A 61 -10.78 11.33 -26.55
CA SER A 61 -9.67 10.75 -25.78
C SER A 61 -8.69 10.01 -26.69
N THR A 62 -7.45 10.49 -26.79
CA THR A 62 -6.38 9.86 -27.56
C THR A 62 -5.66 8.82 -26.70
N VAL A 63 -5.98 7.55 -26.93
CA VAL A 63 -5.13 6.43 -26.50
C VAL A 63 -3.91 6.42 -27.41
N ILE A 64 -2.76 6.87 -26.90
CA ILE A 64 -1.47 6.77 -27.61
C ILE A 64 -1.12 5.29 -27.73
N SER A 65 -0.91 4.82 -28.95
CA SER A 65 -0.51 3.44 -29.22
C SER A 65 0.96 3.20 -28.81
N ASP A 66 1.33 1.96 -28.49
CA ASP A 66 2.72 1.60 -28.14
C ASP A 66 3.71 1.95 -29.28
N SER A 67 3.21 2.03 -30.53
CA SER A 67 3.97 2.51 -31.70
C SER A 67 4.27 3.99 -31.62
N GLU A 68 3.26 4.83 -31.36
CA GLU A 68 3.42 6.28 -31.26
C GLU A 68 4.29 6.68 -30.06
N ALA A 69 4.22 5.94 -28.96
CA ALA A 69 5.12 6.13 -27.82
C ALA A 69 6.57 5.76 -28.18
N GLN A 70 6.79 4.65 -28.90
CA GLN A 70 8.13 4.28 -29.38
C GLN A 70 8.66 5.24 -30.44
N ASP A 71 7.80 5.75 -31.32
CA ASP A 71 8.17 6.72 -32.34
C ASP A 71 8.45 8.09 -31.72
N ALA A 72 7.75 8.48 -30.64
CA ALA A 72 8.08 9.67 -29.85
C ALA A 72 9.39 9.51 -29.07
N ILE A 73 9.69 8.32 -28.54
CA ILE A 73 10.99 8.00 -27.91
C ILE A 73 12.11 8.02 -28.96
N ARG A 74 11.90 7.41 -30.14
CA ARG A 74 12.86 7.44 -31.25
C ARG A 74 13.05 8.86 -31.78
N SER A 75 11.98 9.65 -31.87
CA SER A 75 12.04 11.06 -32.25
C SER A 75 12.75 11.91 -31.20
N ARG A 76 12.57 11.63 -29.90
CA ARG A 76 13.34 12.27 -28.81
C ARG A 76 14.80 11.84 -28.81
N GLN A 77 15.09 10.57 -29.09
CA GLN A 77 16.46 10.08 -29.26
C GLN A 77 17.12 10.69 -30.49
N GLN A 78 16.38 10.84 -31.58
CA GLN A 78 16.84 11.55 -32.78
C GLN A 78 16.96 13.05 -32.56
N LEU A 79 16.10 13.70 -31.76
CA LEU A 79 16.28 15.09 -31.33
C LEU A 79 17.49 15.27 -30.41
N ALA A 80 17.72 14.30 -29.51
CA ALA A 80 18.90 14.27 -28.64
C ALA A 80 20.19 14.02 -29.45
N GLU A 81 20.15 13.14 -30.47
CA GLU A 81 21.24 12.92 -31.42
C GLU A 81 21.42 14.08 -32.40
N ALA A 82 20.37 14.86 -32.68
CA ALA A 82 20.39 15.99 -33.63
C ALA A 82 20.88 17.32 -33.04
N THR A 83 21.21 17.41 -31.75
CA THR A 83 21.94 18.58 -31.24
C THR A 83 23.44 18.35 -31.40
N ALA A 84 23.91 18.35 -32.64
CA ALA A 84 25.34 18.35 -32.94
C ALA A 84 25.96 19.67 -32.47
N TYR A 85 26.26 19.77 -31.17
CA TYR A 85 27.00 20.90 -30.61
C TYR A 85 28.48 20.76 -30.98
N ASN A 86 29.10 21.86 -31.39
CA ASN A 86 30.54 21.88 -31.60
C ASN A 86 31.23 22.17 -30.26
N LEU A 87 31.72 21.12 -29.59
CA LEU A 87 32.35 21.22 -28.28
C LEU A 87 33.56 22.17 -28.27
N GLU A 88 34.38 22.16 -29.31
CA GLU A 88 35.55 23.04 -29.40
C GLU A 88 35.14 24.50 -29.58
N ALA A 89 34.08 24.77 -30.35
CA ALA A 89 33.52 26.10 -30.47
C ALA A 89 32.91 26.60 -29.14
N LEU A 90 32.27 25.72 -28.35
CA LEU A 90 31.76 26.06 -27.03
C LEU A 90 32.91 26.35 -26.05
N LYS A 91 33.97 25.54 -26.03
CA LYS A 91 35.15 25.80 -25.17
C LYS A 91 35.84 27.13 -25.50
N ALA A 92 35.89 27.50 -26.78
CA ALA A 92 36.48 28.76 -27.22
C ALA A 92 35.64 29.99 -26.85
N ASN A 93 34.36 29.83 -26.49
CA ASN A 93 33.47 30.92 -26.11
C ASN A 93 32.69 30.58 -24.82
N PRO A 94 33.25 30.90 -23.64
CA PRO A 94 32.62 30.60 -22.35
C PRO A 94 31.19 31.13 -22.19
N ALA A 95 30.88 32.30 -22.76
CA ALA A 95 29.52 32.86 -22.71
C ALA A 95 28.52 32.03 -23.53
N ALA A 96 28.92 31.59 -24.73
CA ALA A 96 28.11 30.68 -25.53
C ALA A 96 27.94 29.32 -24.86
N PHE A 97 28.98 28.81 -24.19
CA PHE A 97 28.90 27.59 -23.40
C PHE A 97 27.88 27.75 -22.24
N SER A 98 28.00 28.80 -21.42
CA SER A 98 27.06 29.06 -20.32
C SER A 98 25.61 29.12 -20.80
N LYS A 99 25.35 29.79 -21.93
CA LYS A 99 24.02 29.86 -22.53
C LYS A 99 23.52 28.48 -22.96
N PHE A 100 24.34 27.73 -23.70
CA PHE A 100 23.96 26.39 -24.17
C PHE A 100 23.69 25.42 -23.01
N LEU A 101 24.52 25.46 -21.96
CA LEU A 101 24.32 24.65 -20.76
C LEU A 101 23.03 25.04 -20.03
N ASN A 102 22.73 26.33 -19.91
CA ASN A 102 21.45 26.81 -19.36
C ASN A 102 20.25 26.34 -20.18
N ASP A 103 20.32 26.43 -21.52
CA ASP A 103 19.25 25.98 -22.41
C ASP A 103 19.01 24.46 -22.25
N ALA A 104 20.09 23.67 -22.14
CA ALA A 104 20.00 22.23 -21.88
C ALA A 104 19.40 21.92 -20.50
N LEU A 105 19.75 22.68 -19.45
CA LEU A 105 19.16 22.55 -18.12
C LEU A 105 17.66 22.91 -18.12
N ALA A 106 17.28 23.97 -18.84
CA ALA A 106 15.89 24.39 -18.99
C ALA A 106 15.06 23.35 -19.77
N ALA A 107 15.64 22.77 -20.82
CA ALA A 107 15.06 21.67 -21.60
C ALA A 107 15.07 20.33 -20.86
N GLN A 108 15.73 20.26 -19.69
CA GLN A 108 15.95 19.05 -18.91
C GLN A 108 16.66 17.92 -19.67
N ASP A 109 17.51 18.28 -20.62
CA ASP A 109 18.34 17.35 -21.34
C ASP A 109 19.53 16.92 -20.45
N MET A 110 19.22 16.03 -19.50
CA MET A 110 20.21 15.53 -18.54
C MET A 110 21.29 14.68 -19.21
N VAL A 111 21.07 14.19 -20.43
CA VAL A 111 22.09 13.49 -21.22
C VAL A 111 23.15 14.49 -21.65
N THR A 112 22.75 15.57 -22.33
CA THR A 112 23.65 16.64 -22.77
C THR A 112 24.32 17.34 -21.59
N VAL A 113 23.57 17.63 -20.52
CA VAL A 113 24.12 18.27 -19.31
C VAL A 113 25.22 17.40 -18.68
N LYS A 114 25.02 16.09 -18.53
CA LYS A 114 26.05 15.18 -17.98
C LYS A 114 27.28 15.09 -18.86
N GLN A 115 27.11 15.15 -20.18
CA GLN A 115 28.23 15.14 -21.13
C GLN A 115 29.03 16.44 -21.11
N LEU A 116 28.35 17.59 -21.05
CA LEU A 116 28.99 18.90 -21.18
C LEU A 116 29.54 19.47 -19.87
N LEU A 117 28.93 19.17 -18.73
CA LEU A 117 29.30 19.77 -17.45
C LEU A 117 30.77 19.56 -17.06
N PRO A 118 31.41 18.39 -17.27
CA PRO A 118 32.84 18.23 -17.01
C PRO A 118 33.72 19.17 -17.84
N HIS A 119 33.35 19.43 -19.09
CA HIS A 119 34.08 20.36 -19.96
C HIS A 119 33.88 21.82 -19.53
N TYR A 120 32.67 22.18 -19.11
CA TYR A 120 32.37 23.51 -18.59
C TYR A 120 33.14 23.81 -17.29
N LYS A 121 33.20 22.82 -16.37
CA LYS A 121 33.98 22.90 -15.13
C LYS A 121 35.47 23.14 -15.35
N ALA A 122 36.01 22.70 -16.49
CA ALA A 122 37.42 22.80 -16.82
C ALA A 122 37.81 24.13 -17.49
N LEU A 123 36.85 25.00 -17.82
CA LEU A 123 37.15 26.32 -18.38
C LEU A 123 37.79 27.21 -17.32
N GLU A 124 38.77 28.03 -17.72
CA GLU A 124 39.37 29.05 -16.85
C GLU A 124 38.35 30.10 -16.40
N ILE A 125 37.38 30.42 -17.27
CA ILE A 125 36.27 31.32 -16.99
C ILE A 125 34.98 30.49 -17.05
N ASN A 126 34.33 30.31 -15.91
CA ASN A 126 33.07 29.61 -15.76
C ASN A 126 32.19 30.29 -14.71
N ASP A 127 30.92 29.88 -14.61
CA ASP A 127 29.98 30.31 -13.57
C ASP A 127 29.84 29.20 -12.50
N PRO A 128 30.38 29.41 -11.29
CA PRO A 128 30.26 28.46 -10.19
C PRO A 128 28.81 28.17 -9.77
N MET A 129 27.90 29.13 -9.93
CA MET A 129 26.49 28.97 -9.58
C MET A 129 25.78 28.07 -10.59
N LEU A 130 26.06 28.25 -11.88
CA LEU A 130 25.58 27.37 -12.94
C LEU A 130 26.08 25.94 -12.74
N ILE A 131 27.33 25.77 -12.32
CA ILE A 131 27.90 24.46 -11.99
C ILE A 131 27.12 23.79 -10.85
N LYS A 132 26.92 24.49 -9.72
CA LYS A 132 26.13 23.98 -8.57
C LYS A 132 24.71 23.60 -9.01
N PHE A 133 24.06 24.47 -9.79
CA PHE A 133 22.70 24.22 -10.27
C PHE A 133 22.62 22.97 -11.15
N ALA A 134 23.56 22.80 -12.07
CA ALA A 134 23.67 21.64 -12.94
C ALA A 134 23.92 20.34 -12.16
N ASP A 135 24.85 20.36 -11.20
CA ASP A 135 25.12 19.21 -10.33
C ASP A 135 23.87 18.81 -9.54
N ALA A 136 23.14 19.77 -8.96
CA ALA A 136 21.91 19.50 -8.22
C ALA A 136 20.81 18.90 -9.11
N LEU A 137 20.65 19.38 -10.34
CA LEU A 137 19.68 18.84 -11.30
C LEU A 137 20.06 17.42 -11.77
N ILE A 138 21.36 17.15 -11.96
CA ILE A 138 21.86 15.80 -12.20
C ILE A 138 21.50 14.87 -11.04
N TYR A 139 21.78 15.26 -9.80
CA TYR A 139 21.41 14.45 -8.63
C TYR A 139 19.91 14.19 -8.57
N ARG A 140 19.07 15.19 -8.82
CA ARG A 140 17.62 15.01 -8.87
C ARG A 140 17.18 14.05 -9.98
N SER A 141 17.78 14.13 -11.17
CA SER A 141 17.50 13.22 -12.29
C SER A 141 17.82 11.75 -11.97
N GLU A 142 18.73 11.52 -11.01
CA GLU A 142 19.14 10.20 -10.55
C GLU A 142 18.39 9.75 -9.28
N ALA A 143 17.31 10.45 -8.90
CA ALA A 143 16.56 10.24 -7.66
C ALA A 143 17.44 10.33 -6.39
N LYS A 144 18.54 11.09 -6.46
CA LYS A 144 19.44 11.42 -5.34
C LYS A 144 19.02 12.76 -4.72
N ASN A 145 17.76 12.84 -4.30
CA ASN A 145 17.12 14.08 -3.88
C ASN A 145 17.82 14.74 -2.69
N LYS A 146 18.31 13.98 -1.71
CA LYS A 146 19.03 14.51 -0.55
C LYS A 146 20.30 15.27 -0.94
N GLN A 147 21.08 14.75 -1.90
CA GLN A 147 22.25 15.46 -2.43
C GLN A 147 21.87 16.74 -3.17
N ALA A 148 20.81 16.71 -3.98
CA ALA A 148 20.31 17.90 -4.68
C ALA A 148 19.86 18.99 -3.69
N ILE A 149 19.10 18.61 -2.65
CA ILE A 149 18.61 19.52 -1.61
C ILE A 149 19.77 20.22 -0.90
N GLU A 150 20.84 19.50 -0.58
CA GLU A 150 22.00 20.09 0.10
C GLU A 150 22.70 21.16 -0.76
N ILE A 151 22.87 20.88 -2.05
CA ILE A 151 23.44 21.86 -2.99
C ILE A 151 22.54 23.08 -3.10
N TYR A 152 21.22 22.89 -3.26
CA TYR A 152 20.28 24.00 -3.34
C TYR A 152 20.23 24.85 -2.06
N ARG A 153 20.36 24.23 -0.87
CA ARG A 153 20.46 24.96 0.40
C ARG A 153 21.69 25.85 0.42
N GLY A 154 22.85 25.35 -0.02
CA GLY A 154 24.07 26.14 -0.14
C GLY A 154 23.91 27.31 -1.10
N MET A 155 23.28 27.08 -2.25
CA MET A 155 22.96 28.12 -3.24
C MET A 155 22.04 29.22 -2.65
N LEU A 156 21.02 28.85 -1.87
CA LEU A 156 20.12 29.82 -1.23
C LEU A 156 20.72 30.51 0.00
N ALA A 157 21.79 29.96 0.58
CA ALA A 157 22.55 30.65 1.61
C ALA A 157 23.40 31.79 1.01
N GLU A 158 23.86 31.62 -0.23
CA GLU A 158 24.59 32.65 -0.99
C GLU A 158 23.63 33.70 -1.59
N ASP A 159 22.52 33.26 -2.19
CA ASP A 159 21.46 34.13 -2.73
C ASP A 159 20.07 33.64 -2.30
N PRO A 160 19.51 34.21 -1.20
CA PRO A 160 18.19 33.85 -0.71
C PRO A 160 17.05 34.14 -1.70
N ASP A 161 17.20 35.07 -2.63
CA ASP A 161 16.12 35.48 -3.55
C ASP A 161 16.19 34.76 -4.90
N PHE A 162 17.05 33.74 -5.02
CA PHE A 162 17.13 32.94 -6.24
C PHE A 162 15.95 31.95 -6.38
N HIS A 163 14.79 32.47 -6.81
CA HIS A 163 13.53 31.72 -6.86
C HIS A 163 13.56 30.42 -7.68
N PRO A 164 14.25 30.33 -8.85
CA PRO A 164 14.41 29.06 -9.56
C PRO A 164 15.07 27.96 -8.71
N VAL A 165 16.07 28.30 -7.90
CA VAL A 165 16.71 27.35 -6.98
C VAL A 165 15.73 26.94 -5.88
N ARG A 166 15.02 27.91 -5.28
CA ARG A 166 14.01 27.64 -4.25
C ARG A 166 12.92 26.69 -4.76
N LEU A 167 12.44 26.88 -5.99
CA LEU A 167 11.47 26.00 -6.61
C LEU A 167 12.02 24.58 -6.80
N ASN A 168 13.22 24.44 -7.37
CA ASN A 168 13.81 23.13 -7.59
C ASN A 168 14.14 22.41 -6.28
N MET A 169 14.53 23.15 -5.24
CA MET A 169 14.69 22.63 -3.88
C MET A 169 13.37 22.12 -3.31
N ALA A 170 12.28 22.90 -3.41
CA ALA A 170 10.97 22.51 -2.93
C ALA A 170 10.45 21.23 -3.62
N ILE A 171 10.67 21.12 -4.93
CA ILE A 171 10.34 19.91 -5.71
C ILE A 171 11.19 18.71 -5.25
N ALA A 172 12.49 18.89 -5.05
CA ALA A 172 13.36 17.82 -4.56
C ALA A 172 12.97 17.38 -3.14
N MET A 173 12.62 18.33 -2.26
CA MET A 173 12.07 18.05 -0.92
C MET A 173 10.78 17.25 -1.01
N GLN A 174 9.84 17.64 -1.89
CA GLN A 174 8.60 16.90 -2.10
C GLN A 174 8.86 15.47 -2.60
N ALA A 175 9.76 15.29 -3.57
CA ALA A 175 10.14 13.97 -4.07
C ALA A 175 10.86 13.11 -3.02
N ASP A 176 11.53 13.73 -2.06
CA ASP A 176 12.11 13.07 -0.87
C ASP A 176 11.10 12.92 0.28
N LYS A 177 9.82 13.27 0.10
CA LYS A 177 8.77 13.27 1.13
C LYS A 177 9.02 14.19 2.33
N GLN A 178 9.91 15.19 2.19
CA GLN A 178 10.09 16.28 3.14
C GLN A 178 8.93 17.30 3.03
N TYR A 179 7.69 16.82 3.17
CA TYR A 179 6.48 17.58 2.84
C TYR A 179 6.32 18.85 3.67
N ALA A 180 6.62 18.81 4.97
CA ALA A 180 6.54 20.00 5.83
C ALA A 180 7.50 21.10 5.34
N ALA A 181 8.75 20.75 5.04
CA ALA A 181 9.75 21.69 4.53
C ALA A 181 9.42 22.16 3.11
N ALA A 182 9.01 21.25 2.22
CA ALA A 182 8.60 21.57 0.86
C ALA A 182 7.43 22.58 0.84
N LYS A 183 6.42 22.35 1.69
CA LYS A 183 5.26 23.24 1.85
C LYS A 183 5.68 24.65 2.26
N GLU A 184 6.61 24.78 3.21
CA GLU A 184 7.14 26.09 3.61
C GLU A 184 7.79 26.83 2.42
N GLN A 185 8.60 26.13 1.62
CA GLN A 185 9.26 26.74 0.46
C GLN A 185 8.25 27.11 -0.65
N PHE A 186 7.25 26.28 -0.90
CA PHE A 186 6.20 26.59 -1.86
C PHE A 186 5.33 27.78 -1.42
N LEU A 187 5.04 27.92 -0.13
CA LEU A 187 4.32 29.09 0.41
C LEU A 187 5.13 30.37 0.24
N LYS A 188 6.46 30.32 0.44
CA LYS A 188 7.36 31.46 0.15
C LYS A 188 7.31 31.84 -1.34
N LEU A 189 7.35 30.85 -2.24
CA LEU A 189 7.24 31.08 -3.68
C LEU A 189 5.87 31.63 -4.09
N GLN A 190 4.80 31.23 -3.40
CA GLN A 190 3.45 31.74 -3.64
C GLN A 190 3.32 33.24 -3.32
N ALA A 191 4.16 33.77 -2.43
CA ALA A 191 4.14 35.17 -2.01
C ALA A 191 4.92 36.12 -2.96
N VAL A 192 5.52 35.58 -4.02
CA VAL A 192 6.31 36.34 -4.99
C VAL A 192 5.60 36.35 -6.35
N ASP A 193 5.83 37.41 -7.15
CA ASP A 193 5.38 37.48 -8.53
C ASP A 193 6.20 36.54 -9.43
N LEU A 194 5.61 35.38 -9.76
CA LEU A 194 6.21 34.37 -10.63
C LEU A 194 5.40 34.27 -11.93
N PRO A 195 6.03 33.91 -13.06
CA PRO A 195 5.32 33.62 -14.30
C PRO A 195 4.16 32.64 -14.08
N ALA A 196 3.02 32.87 -14.75
CA ALA A 196 1.79 32.10 -14.52
C ALA A 196 1.96 30.56 -14.56
N PRO A 197 2.74 29.97 -15.50
CA PRO A 197 2.98 28.52 -15.50
C PRO A 197 3.74 28.03 -14.26
N VAL A 198 4.70 28.81 -13.75
CA VAL A 198 5.47 28.48 -12.54
C VAL A 198 4.57 28.56 -11.32
N MET A 199 3.75 29.60 -11.20
CA MET A 199 2.79 29.75 -10.12
C MET A 199 1.75 28.61 -10.12
N ALA A 200 1.31 28.14 -11.30
CA ALA A 200 0.44 26.98 -11.42
C ALA A 200 1.09 25.71 -10.84
N ARG A 201 2.38 25.49 -11.12
CA ARG A 201 3.16 24.37 -10.56
C ARG A 201 3.29 24.45 -9.03
N VAL A 202 3.55 25.64 -8.49
CA VAL A 202 3.61 25.87 -7.03
C VAL A 202 2.25 25.52 -6.39
N LYS A 203 1.15 26.02 -6.96
CA LYS A 203 -0.22 25.74 -6.48
C LYS A 203 -0.56 24.24 -6.55
N ASN A 204 -0.18 23.56 -7.64
CA ASN A 204 -0.38 22.12 -7.79
C ASN A 204 0.40 21.35 -6.71
N SER A 205 1.68 21.68 -6.51
CA SER A 205 2.53 21.05 -5.48
C SER A 205 1.96 21.23 -4.07
N LEU A 206 1.51 22.44 -3.72
CA LEU A 206 0.81 22.70 -2.46
C LEU A 206 -0.48 21.88 -2.33
N SER A 207 -1.26 21.77 -3.41
CA SER A 207 -2.50 20.97 -3.44
C SER A 207 -2.20 19.49 -3.18
N GLN A 208 -1.17 18.92 -3.82
CA GLN A 208 -0.74 17.54 -3.60
C GLN A 208 -0.33 17.29 -2.15
N ILE A 209 0.52 18.17 -1.58
CA ILE A 209 0.93 18.06 -0.18
C ILE A 209 -0.29 18.15 0.75
N ASN A 210 -1.16 19.14 0.54
CA ASN A 210 -2.35 19.31 1.37
C ASN A 210 -3.34 18.14 1.23
N ASN A 211 -3.46 17.55 0.03
CA ASN A 211 -4.30 16.37 -0.20
C ASN A 211 -3.74 15.13 0.51
N SER A 212 -2.41 15.00 0.64
CA SER A 212 -1.79 13.91 1.42
C SER A 212 -2.13 13.97 2.91
N GLU A 213 -2.50 15.15 3.43
CA GLU A 213 -2.90 15.38 4.83
C GLU A 213 -4.42 15.37 5.06
N LYS A 214 -5.21 15.18 3.99
CA LYS A 214 -6.66 15.02 4.11
C LYS A 214 -7.01 13.65 4.68
N TRP A 215 -8.22 13.57 5.22
CA TRP A 215 -8.81 12.29 5.58
C TRP A 215 -8.93 11.40 4.35
N GLN A 216 -8.40 10.20 4.46
CA GLN A 216 -8.53 9.11 3.51
C GLN A 216 -9.59 8.15 4.02
N PHE A 217 -10.61 7.92 3.21
CA PHE A 217 -11.73 7.03 3.54
C PHE A 217 -11.74 5.86 2.57
N ASN A 218 -11.93 4.65 3.09
CA ASN A 218 -12.26 3.48 2.27
C ASN A 218 -13.50 2.84 2.86
N ALA A 219 -14.38 2.34 2.00
CA ALA A 219 -15.56 1.61 2.42
C ALA A 219 -15.77 0.41 1.50
N SER A 220 -16.30 -0.66 2.07
CA SER A 220 -16.76 -1.80 1.29
C SER A 220 -18.00 -2.46 1.86
N ALA A 221 -18.80 -3.05 0.97
CA ALA A 221 -19.99 -3.81 1.31
C ALA A 221 -20.04 -5.07 0.45
N SER A 222 -20.53 -6.15 1.04
CA SER A 222 -20.35 -7.52 0.55
C SER A 222 -21.52 -8.39 1.02
N TYR A 223 -22.20 -9.09 0.10
CA TYR A 223 -23.14 -10.17 0.47
C TYR A 223 -22.33 -11.39 0.88
N VAL A 224 -22.68 -12.01 2.00
CA VAL A 224 -21.99 -13.20 2.52
C VAL A 224 -22.99 -14.34 2.68
N ARG A 225 -22.61 -15.51 2.17
CA ARG A 225 -23.24 -16.78 2.48
C ARG A 225 -22.19 -17.71 3.08
N ASP A 226 -22.39 -18.09 4.34
CA ASP A 226 -21.53 -19.03 5.05
C ASP A 226 -22.31 -20.34 5.19
N ASN A 227 -21.84 -21.43 4.57
CA ASN A 227 -22.55 -22.71 4.63
C ASN A 227 -22.27 -23.49 5.92
N ASN A 228 -21.29 -23.06 6.71
CA ASN A 228 -20.88 -23.70 7.96
C ASN A 228 -20.45 -22.64 9.00
N ILE A 229 -21.39 -21.79 9.41
CA ILE A 229 -21.09 -20.65 10.29
C ILE A 229 -20.64 -21.08 11.70
N ASN A 230 -21.03 -22.27 12.13
CA ASN A 230 -20.74 -22.85 13.43
C ASN A 230 -19.52 -23.80 13.44
N ASP A 231 -18.75 -23.88 12.35
CA ASP A 231 -17.58 -24.76 12.22
C ASP A 231 -17.84 -26.23 12.60
N ALA A 232 -19.06 -26.71 12.31
CA ALA A 232 -19.41 -28.09 12.57
C ALA A 232 -18.68 -29.02 11.59
N PRO A 233 -18.24 -30.21 12.04
CA PRO A 233 -17.64 -31.22 11.16
C PRO A 233 -18.58 -31.62 10.02
N SER A 234 -18.02 -31.89 8.84
CA SER A 234 -18.76 -32.38 7.67
C SER A 234 -19.28 -33.82 7.88
N LYS A 235 -18.63 -34.60 8.75
CA LYS A 235 -19.00 -35.97 9.10
C LYS A 235 -19.66 -36.02 10.47
N THR A 236 -20.77 -36.77 10.58
CA THR A 236 -21.39 -37.00 11.88
C THR A 236 -20.48 -37.87 12.74
N ILE A 237 -19.92 -37.29 13.81
CA ILE A 237 -19.17 -38.05 14.81
C ILE A 237 -20.17 -38.49 15.87
N GLN A 238 -20.42 -39.80 15.93
CA GLN A 238 -21.17 -40.41 17.02
C GLN A 238 -20.20 -40.80 18.14
N SER A 239 -20.41 -40.21 19.32
CA SER A 239 -19.67 -40.52 20.53
C SER A 239 -20.65 -40.97 21.62
N GLN A 240 -20.13 -41.66 22.64
CA GLN A 240 -20.87 -41.98 23.87
C GLN A 240 -21.42 -40.74 24.61
N TRP A 241 -21.00 -39.54 24.20
CA TRP A 241 -21.43 -38.24 24.76
C TRP A 241 -22.42 -37.46 23.87
N GLY A 242 -22.84 -38.00 22.72
CA GLY A 242 -23.80 -37.38 21.81
C GLY A 242 -23.37 -37.37 20.33
N ASN A 243 -24.22 -36.80 19.48
CA ASN A 243 -23.95 -36.58 18.05
C ASN A 243 -23.25 -35.23 17.83
N SER A 244 -22.37 -35.15 16.84
CA SER A 244 -21.84 -33.86 16.37
C SER A 244 -22.96 -32.94 15.88
N VAL A 245 -22.80 -31.63 16.12
CA VAL A 245 -23.76 -30.60 15.72
C VAL A 245 -23.83 -30.52 14.18
N GLU A 246 -25.01 -30.29 13.62
CA GLU A 246 -25.16 -30.07 12.18
C GLU A 246 -24.58 -28.71 11.75
N GLN A 247 -24.09 -28.64 10.51
CA GLN A 247 -23.62 -27.39 9.92
C GLN A 247 -24.79 -26.42 9.73
N LYS A 248 -24.58 -25.18 10.14
CA LYS A 248 -25.54 -24.09 9.97
C LYS A 248 -25.14 -23.23 8.79
N THR A 249 -26.09 -23.00 7.89
CA THR A 249 -25.94 -21.97 6.85
C THR A 249 -26.45 -20.63 7.37
N ALA A 250 -25.73 -19.57 7.03
CA ALA A 250 -26.08 -18.19 7.34
C ALA A 250 -25.95 -17.29 6.11
N ASN A 251 -26.85 -16.33 6.00
CA ASN A 251 -26.90 -15.33 4.95
C ASN A 251 -26.85 -13.94 5.58
N GLY A 252 -25.98 -13.09 5.05
CA GLY A 252 -25.64 -11.85 5.71
C GLY A 252 -25.04 -10.78 4.80
N LEU A 253 -24.71 -9.68 5.44
CA LEU A 253 -23.99 -8.56 4.87
C LEU A 253 -22.71 -8.34 5.69
N GLN A 254 -21.60 -8.18 4.98
CA GLN A 254 -20.37 -7.64 5.55
C GLN A 254 -20.17 -6.21 5.05
N VAL A 255 -20.01 -5.28 5.98
CA VAL A 255 -19.69 -3.88 5.70
C VAL A 255 -18.40 -3.53 6.41
N SER A 256 -17.44 -2.94 5.71
CA SER A 256 -16.24 -2.41 6.33
C SER A 256 -16.00 -0.96 5.93
N GLY A 257 -15.34 -0.23 6.82
CA GLY A 257 -15.01 1.18 6.61
C GLY A 257 -13.72 1.52 7.31
N SER A 258 -12.97 2.48 6.78
CA SER A 258 -11.79 3.04 7.42
C SER A 258 -11.71 4.55 7.19
N ALA A 259 -11.14 5.25 8.16
CA ALA A 259 -10.84 6.66 8.08
C ALA A 259 -9.46 6.88 8.68
N ASN A 260 -8.54 7.45 7.90
CA ASN A 260 -7.17 7.70 8.33
C ASN A 260 -6.75 9.11 7.95
N LYS A 261 -5.97 9.76 8.81
CA LYS A 261 -5.39 11.08 8.55
C LYS A 261 -3.91 11.06 8.89
N ARG A 262 -3.13 11.65 8.01
CA ARG A 262 -1.69 11.85 8.17
C ARG A 262 -1.38 13.32 8.46
N PHE A 263 -0.39 13.55 9.30
CA PHE A 263 0.19 14.86 9.58
C PHE A 263 1.67 14.79 9.22
N ASN A 264 2.11 15.56 8.23
CA ASN A 264 3.53 15.60 7.89
C ASN A 264 4.27 16.52 8.87
N LEU A 265 5.39 16.03 9.38
CA LEU A 265 6.23 16.73 10.34
C LEU A 265 7.59 17.07 9.70
N PRO A 266 8.41 17.94 10.31
CA PRO A 266 9.76 18.21 9.85
C PRO A 266 10.64 16.95 9.80
N ASN A 267 11.71 17.01 9.00
CA ASN A 267 12.72 15.96 8.91
C ASN A 267 12.18 14.58 8.52
N ASN A 268 11.23 14.52 7.56
CA ASN A 268 10.63 13.30 7.02
C ASN A 268 9.76 12.49 8.01
N PHE A 269 9.55 13.00 9.22
CA PHE A 269 8.65 12.36 10.16
C PHE A 269 7.19 12.63 9.80
N TYR A 270 6.31 11.74 10.22
CA TYR A 270 4.87 11.92 10.14
C TYR A 270 4.18 11.30 11.34
N ALA A 271 2.96 11.76 11.61
CA ALA A 271 2.03 11.14 12.54
C ALA A 271 0.77 10.71 11.81
N THR A 272 0.10 9.67 12.30
CA THR A 272 -1.17 9.19 11.77
C THR A 272 -2.18 8.99 12.89
N VAL A 273 -3.45 9.27 12.60
CA VAL A 273 -4.58 8.86 13.42
C VAL A 273 -5.61 8.22 12.52
N GLY A 274 -6.29 7.19 13.00
CA GLY A 274 -7.31 6.56 12.20
C GLY A 274 -8.02 5.42 12.91
N GLY A 275 -8.93 4.81 12.18
CA GLY A 275 -9.66 3.66 12.64
C GLY A 275 -10.36 2.94 11.50
N ASN A 276 -10.81 1.73 11.80
CA ASN A 276 -11.59 0.92 10.89
C ASN A 276 -12.68 0.15 11.63
N ALA A 277 -13.76 -0.14 10.91
CA ALA A 277 -14.86 -0.97 11.36
C ALA A 277 -15.06 -2.10 10.36
N SER A 278 -15.35 -3.30 10.86
CA SER A 278 -15.82 -4.44 10.07
C SER A 278 -17.03 -5.01 10.77
N LEU A 279 -18.18 -4.96 10.11
CA LEU A 279 -19.47 -5.42 10.62
C LEU A 279 -19.92 -6.59 9.76
N LYS A 280 -20.07 -7.76 10.35
CA LYS A 280 -20.63 -8.95 9.70
C LYS A 280 -21.94 -9.29 10.40
N GLY A 281 -23.06 -9.08 9.71
CA GLY A 281 -24.40 -9.34 10.25
C GLY A 281 -25.15 -10.37 9.40
N TYR A 282 -25.78 -11.34 10.04
CA TYR A 282 -26.61 -12.37 9.44
C TYR A 282 -28.05 -12.20 9.88
N TRP A 283 -28.98 -12.21 8.93
CA TRP A 283 -30.41 -12.03 9.24
C TRP A 283 -31.13 -13.34 9.60
N ASP A 284 -30.51 -14.49 9.31
CA ASP A 284 -31.02 -15.82 9.62
C ASP A 284 -30.27 -16.52 10.78
N GLN A 285 -29.09 -16.00 11.18
CA GLN A 285 -28.26 -16.52 12.28
C GLN A 285 -27.66 -15.36 13.08
N THR A 286 -28.49 -14.57 13.76
CA THR A 286 -28.06 -13.34 14.45
C THR A 286 -27.06 -13.60 15.58
N ASP A 287 -27.09 -14.79 16.19
CA ASP A 287 -26.16 -15.25 17.23
C ASP A 287 -24.69 -15.40 16.75
N TYR A 288 -24.44 -15.16 15.47
CA TYR A 288 -23.12 -15.15 14.85
C TYR A 288 -22.69 -13.78 14.33
N ASN A 289 -23.45 -12.73 14.62
CA ASN A 289 -23.08 -11.37 14.27
C ASN A 289 -21.76 -10.99 14.93
N ASP A 290 -20.86 -10.36 14.16
CA ASP A 290 -19.48 -10.09 14.57
C ASP A 290 -19.04 -8.70 14.10
N TYR A 291 -18.72 -7.83 15.07
CA TYR A 291 -18.38 -6.44 14.84
C TYR A 291 -17.01 -6.14 15.42
N LEU A 292 -16.09 -5.64 14.59
CA LEU A 292 -14.75 -5.24 15.01
C LEU A 292 -14.56 -3.75 14.76
N LEU A 293 -14.24 -3.02 15.83
CA LEU A 293 -13.97 -1.58 15.79
C LEU A 293 -12.53 -1.34 16.26
N THR A 294 -11.71 -0.77 15.39
CA THR A 294 -10.31 -0.49 15.68
C THR A 294 -10.03 1.00 15.64
N ALA A 295 -9.30 1.49 16.64
CA ALA A 295 -8.72 2.83 16.67
C ALA A 295 -7.20 2.72 16.76
N SER A 296 -6.49 3.63 16.10
CA SER A 296 -5.04 3.63 16.04
C SER A 296 -4.46 5.05 15.97
N ALA A 297 -3.27 5.19 16.52
CA ALA A 297 -2.46 6.39 16.40
C ALA A 297 -1.00 5.95 16.23
N GLY A 298 -0.28 6.56 15.30
CA GLY A 298 1.05 6.11 14.92
C GLY A 298 1.99 7.24 14.57
N VAL A 299 3.27 6.92 14.52
CA VAL A 299 4.35 7.79 14.06
C VAL A 299 5.21 7.04 13.06
N GLY A 300 5.82 7.76 12.13
CA GLY A 300 6.69 7.15 11.15
C GLY A 300 7.69 8.13 10.55
N TYR A 301 8.55 7.56 9.72
CA TYR A 301 9.54 8.25 8.91
C TYR A 301 9.42 7.73 7.49
N ASP A 302 9.31 8.61 6.50
CA ASP A 302 9.40 8.21 5.11
C ASP A 302 10.22 9.16 4.24
N ASP A 303 10.93 8.58 3.28
CA ASP A 303 11.62 9.31 2.23
C ASP A 303 11.27 8.74 0.85
N ALA A 304 11.99 9.16 -0.19
CA ALA A 304 11.76 8.69 -1.55
C ALA A 304 11.79 7.15 -1.69
N LYS A 305 12.47 6.43 -0.80
CA LYS A 305 12.69 4.98 -0.91
C LYS A 305 12.19 4.20 0.27
N ASN A 306 12.15 4.78 1.47
CA ASN A 306 11.88 4.07 2.72
C ASN A 306 10.60 4.59 3.37
N ASP A 307 9.90 3.71 4.06
CA ASP A 307 8.79 4.06 4.95
C ASP A 307 8.85 3.13 6.15
N VAL A 308 8.95 3.69 7.35
CA VAL A 308 8.98 2.94 8.62
C VAL A 308 7.99 3.57 9.58
N SER A 309 7.16 2.76 10.23
CA SER A 309 6.13 3.24 11.15
C SER A 309 5.95 2.34 12.37
N LEU A 310 5.49 2.99 13.44
CA LEU A 310 5.09 2.39 14.71
C LEU A 310 3.67 2.86 15.02
N THR A 311 2.72 1.92 15.09
CA THR A 311 1.30 2.22 15.23
C THR A 311 0.67 1.37 16.33
N PRO A 312 0.57 1.90 17.55
CA PRO A 312 -0.33 1.41 18.57
C PRO A 312 -1.79 1.38 18.10
N PHE A 313 -2.53 0.36 18.52
CA PHE A 313 -3.95 0.21 18.23
C PHE A 313 -4.71 -0.44 19.38
N VAL A 314 -6.03 -0.22 19.37
CA VAL A 314 -7.00 -0.92 20.20
C VAL A 314 -8.15 -1.39 19.30
N THR A 315 -8.55 -2.64 19.44
CA THR A 315 -9.68 -3.24 18.74
C THR A 315 -10.69 -3.74 19.76
N LYS A 316 -11.92 -3.25 19.69
CA LYS A 316 -13.07 -3.77 20.42
C LYS A 316 -13.85 -4.71 19.51
N ARG A 317 -14.14 -5.92 19.99
CA ARG A 317 -15.00 -6.89 19.30
C ARG A 317 -16.32 -7.01 20.04
N TYR A 318 -17.42 -6.98 19.29
CA TYR A 318 -18.74 -7.40 19.73
C TYR A 318 -19.10 -8.67 18.98
N TYR A 319 -19.68 -9.63 19.69
CA TYR A 319 -20.10 -10.90 19.12
C TYR A 319 -21.45 -11.26 19.72
N ASP A 320 -22.42 -11.66 18.89
CA ASP A 320 -23.82 -11.86 19.34
C ASP A 320 -24.32 -10.60 20.05
N GLU A 321 -24.07 -9.45 19.41
CA GLU A 321 -24.47 -8.10 19.84
C GLU A 321 -23.86 -7.61 21.17
N GLU A 322 -23.11 -8.46 21.86
CA GLU A 322 -22.55 -8.18 23.18
C GLU A 322 -21.05 -7.88 23.13
N PRO A 323 -20.52 -7.03 24.03
CA PRO A 323 -19.07 -6.83 24.16
C PRO A 323 -18.35 -8.16 24.40
N TYR A 324 -17.42 -8.52 23.53
CA TYR A 324 -16.79 -9.85 23.57
C TYR A 324 -15.33 -9.79 24.00
N SER A 325 -14.51 -9.02 23.27
CA SER A 325 -13.08 -8.93 23.55
C SER A 325 -12.52 -7.53 23.29
N LEU A 326 -11.37 -7.27 23.92
CA LEU A 326 -10.57 -6.08 23.75
C LEU A 326 -9.14 -6.51 23.41
N ARG A 327 -8.67 -6.14 22.22
CA ARG A 327 -7.30 -6.39 21.78
C ARG A 327 -6.52 -5.09 21.76
N LYS A 328 -5.38 -5.06 22.43
CA LYS A 328 -4.43 -3.93 22.40
C LYS A 328 -3.14 -4.39 21.77
N GLY A 329 -2.51 -3.56 20.97
CA GLY A 329 -1.26 -3.95 20.35
C GLY A 329 -0.51 -2.82 19.70
N VAL A 330 0.60 -3.18 19.09
CA VAL A 330 1.46 -2.29 18.32
C VAL A 330 1.87 -2.97 17.04
N THR A 331 1.75 -2.23 15.94
CA THR A 331 2.27 -2.64 14.63
C THR A 331 3.56 -1.89 14.36
N VAL A 332 4.60 -2.60 13.96
CA VAL A 332 5.82 -2.00 13.38
C VAL A 332 5.86 -2.41 11.91
N SER A 333 5.94 -1.44 11.02
CA SER A 333 6.04 -1.69 9.58
C SER A 333 7.26 -1.01 9.00
N GLY A 334 7.87 -1.63 8.01
CA GLY A 334 9.00 -1.10 7.25
C GLY A 334 8.87 -1.49 5.78
N SER A 335 9.18 -0.58 4.86
CA SER A 335 9.23 -0.88 3.44
C SER A 335 10.31 -0.10 2.71
N ARG A 336 10.82 -0.68 1.63
CA ARG A 336 11.84 -0.07 0.79
C ARG A 336 11.66 -0.37 -0.70
N TRP A 337 11.69 0.67 -1.54
CA TRP A 337 11.92 0.54 -2.98
C TRP A 337 13.41 0.20 -3.22
N VAL A 338 13.71 -1.10 -3.35
CA VAL A 338 15.08 -1.60 -3.58
C VAL A 338 15.50 -1.47 -5.05
N LYS A 339 14.52 -1.48 -5.96
CA LYS A 339 14.64 -1.10 -7.37
C LYS A 339 13.42 -0.26 -7.76
N PRO A 340 13.45 0.50 -8.87
CA PRO A 340 12.30 1.32 -9.30
C PRO A 340 10.99 0.56 -9.47
N LYS A 341 11.08 -0.76 -9.69
CA LYS A 341 9.95 -1.66 -9.91
C LYS A 341 9.75 -2.70 -8.80
N LEU A 342 10.57 -2.69 -7.75
CA LEU A 342 10.55 -3.71 -6.69
C LEU A 342 10.55 -3.04 -5.31
N LYS A 343 9.47 -3.25 -4.57
CA LYS A 343 9.30 -2.86 -3.17
C LYS A 343 9.36 -4.09 -2.29
N LEU A 344 10.15 -4.04 -1.23
CA LEU A 344 10.14 -5.04 -0.16
C LEU A 344 9.50 -4.42 1.08
N SER A 345 8.75 -5.21 1.85
CA SER A 345 8.20 -4.76 3.14
C SER A 345 8.25 -5.84 4.20
N ALA A 346 8.27 -5.41 5.46
CA ALA A 346 8.16 -6.23 6.63
C ALA A 346 7.16 -5.59 7.60
N THR A 347 6.30 -6.40 8.21
CA THR A 347 5.33 -5.95 9.21
C THR A 347 5.38 -6.91 10.38
N THR A 348 5.49 -6.39 11.60
CA THR A 348 5.34 -7.18 12.82
C THR A 348 4.25 -6.60 13.69
N ILE A 349 3.45 -7.46 14.31
CA ILE A 349 2.37 -7.06 15.23
C ILE A 349 2.61 -7.77 16.55
N PHE A 350 2.57 -7.02 17.64
CA PHE A 350 2.50 -7.56 18.99
C PHE A 350 1.17 -7.14 19.59
N SER A 351 0.41 -8.08 20.12
CA SER A 351 -0.90 -7.79 20.69
C SER A 351 -1.25 -8.71 21.84
N ASN A 352 -2.08 -8.20 22.74
CA ASN A 352 -2.72 -8.96 23.79
C ASN A 352 -4.25 -8.78 23.65
N GLU A 353 -4.99 -9.88 23.73
CA GLU A 353 -6.45 -9.91 23.66
C GLU A 353 -7.03 -10.44 24.97
N THR A 354 -7.89 -9.63 25.59
CA THR A 354 -8.62 -9.94 26.82
C THR A 354 -10.11 -10.06 26.53
N PHE A 355 -10.82 -10.82 27.34
CA PHE A 355 -12.25 -11.06 27.20
C PHE A 355 -13.03 -10.37 28.31
N GLU A 356 -14.23 -9.89 28.00
CA GLU A 356 -15.07 -9.12 28.95
C GLU A 356 -15.86 -10.02 29.92
N ASP A 357 -16.04 -11.30 29.58
CA ASP A 357 -16.73 -12.30 30.39
C ASP A 357 -15.72 -13.32 30.95
N ASP A 358 -15.84 -13.61 32.25
CA ASP A 358 -15.06 -14.60 32.99
C ASP A 358 -15.11 -15.99 32.34
N SER A 359 -16.22 -16.35 31.66
CA SER A 359 -16.33 -17.64 30.97
C SER A 359 -15.33 -17.81 29.81
N ASN A 360 -14.79 -16.71 29.29
CA ASN A 360 -13.77 -16.70 28.24
C ASN A 360 -12.39 -16.24 28.75
N ALA A 361 -12.22 -15.98 30.06
CA ALA A 361 -10.95 -15.50 30.61
C ALA A 361 -9.80 -16.52 30.49
N ASN A 362 -10.10 -17.79 30.23
CA ASN A 362 -9.10 -18.82 29.91
C ASN A 362 -8.61 -18.78 28.45
N ARG A 363 -9.20 -17.92 27.60
CA ARG A 363 -8.84 -17.72 26.20
C ARG A 363 -7.99 -16.47 25.95
N GLU A 364 -7.64 -15.73 26.99
CA GLU A 364 -6.74 -14.57 26.88
C GLU A 364 -5.49 -14.94 26.08
N THR A 365 -5.15 -14.10 25.09
CA THR A 365 -4.21 -14.47 24.04
C THR A 365 -3.14 -13.42 23.85
N ASP A 366 -1.89 -13.85 23.79
CA ASP A 366 -0.77 -13.06 23.29
C ASP A 366 -0.50 -13.44 21.82
N GLY A 367 -0.74 -12.47 20.94
CA GLY A 367 -0.55 -12.60 19.50
C GLY A 367 0.75 -11.95 19.03
N ARG A 368 1.52 -12.67 18.21
CA ARG A 368 2.70 -12.12 17.51
C ARG A 368 2.63 -12.46 16.04
N PHE A 369 2.78 -11.48 15.17
CA PHE A 369 2.82 -11.68 13.73
C PHE A 369 4.13 -11.14 13.17
N LEU A 370 4.71 -11.84 12.20
CA LEU A 370 5.75 -11.34 11.30
C LEU A 370 5.34 -11.66 9.87
N GLY A 371 5.27 -10.64 9.02
CA GLY A 371 5.05 -10.75 7.59
C GLY A 371 6.20 -10.14 6.81
N LEU A 372 6.68 -10.83 5.78
CA LEU A 372 7.66 -10.33 4.81
C LEU A 372 7.02 -10.37 3.42
N ASN A 373 7.03 -9.26 2.69
CA ASN A 373 6.38 -9.17 1.39
C ASN A 373 7.28 -8.54 0.33
N ALA A 374 7.04 -8.91 -0.92
CA ALA A 374 7.60 -8.28 -2.10
C ALA A 374 6.47 -7.85 -3.05
N PHE A 375 6.61 -6.68 -3.64
CA PHE A 375 5.73 -6.15 -4.67
C PHE A 375 6.55 -5.74 -5.89
N TYR A 376 6.21 -6.30 -7.05
CA TYR A 376 6.94 -6.11 -8.29
C TYR A 376 6.02 -5.62 -9.41
N ILE A 377 6.34 -4.45 -9.97
CA ILE A 377 5.67 -3.90 -11.14
C ILE A 377 6.41 -4.37 -12.38
N LYS A 378 5.81 -5.20 -13.23
CA LYS A 378 6.43 -5.61 -14.49
C LYS A 378 6.33 -4.46 -15.50
N ASP A 379 5.12 -3.97 -15.71
CA ASP A 379 4.77 -2.84 -16.56
C ASP A 379 3.45 -2.18 -16.09
N ALA A 380 2.96 -1.20 -16.83
CA ALA A 380 1.76 -0.42 -16.48
C ALA A 380 0.47 -1.26 -16.37
N LYS A 381 0.44 -2.49 -16.91
CA LYS A 381 -0.74 -3.35 -16.95
C LYS A 381 -0.58 -4.61 -16.09
N GLU A 382 0.59 -4.86 -15.51
CA GLU A 382 0.89 -6.14 -14.87
C GLU A 382 1.80 -5.98 -13.65
N TYR A 383 1.37 -6.55 -12.52
CA TYR A 383 2.13 -6.57 -11.27
C TYR A 383 1.98 -7.90 -10.55
N PHE A 384 2.94 -8.17 -9.68
CA PHE A 384 3.01 -9.36 -8.84
C PHE A 384 3.26 -8.96 -7.40
N TYR A 385 2.74 -9.73 -6.46
CA TYR A 385 3.18 -9.67 -5.08
C TYR A 385 3.30 -11.07 -4.49
N GLY A 386 3.96 -11.17 -3.36
CA GLY A 386 3.99 -12.38 -2.58
C GLY A 386 4.57 -12.11 -1.22
N GLY A 387 4.28 -13.02 -0.30
CA GLY A 387 4.72 -12.86 1.07
C GLY A 387 4.81 -14.15 1.84
N LEU A 388 5.57 -14.08 2.93
CA LEU A 388 5.70 -15.10 3.95
C LEU A 388 5.14 -14.53 5.24
N GLY A 389 4.42 -15.35 6.00
CA GLY A 389 3.83 -14.99 7.29
C GLY A 389 4.18 -16.01 8.35
N ASN A 390 4.44 -15.53 9.56
CA ASN A 390 4.45 -16.32 10.79
C ASN A 390 3.52 -15.63 11.78
N TYR A 391 2.55 -16.36 12.31
CA TYR A 391 1.65 -15.89 13.36
C TYR A 391 1.69 -16.86 14.52
N ARG A 392 2.04 -16.36 15.70
CA ARG A 392 2.01 -17.08 16.96
C ARG A 392 0.84 -16.61 17.80
N ASN A 393 0.08 -17.55 18.30
CA ASN A 393 -1.10 -17.35 19.12
C ASN A 393 -0.90 -18.11 20.44
N ASP A 394 -0.39 -17.44 21.45
CA ASP A 394 -0.13 -18.05 22.76
C ASP A 394 -1.34 -17.81 23.67
N VAL A 395 -1.95 -18.88 24.21
CA VAL A 395 -3.09 -18.86 25.13
C VAL A 395 -2.69 -19.50 26.46
N PRO A 396 -2.13 -18.74 27.41
CA PRO A 396 -1.44 -19.31 28.58
C PRO A 396 -2.31 -20.20 29.47
N LYS A 397 -3.61 -19.90 29.57
CA LYS A 397 -4.57 -20.66 30.39
C LYS A 397 -5.19 -21.85 29.65
N SER A 398 -4.92 -22.00 28.36
CA SER A 398 -5.45 -23.09 27.53
C SER A 398 -4.48 -23.38 26.37
N SER A 399 -3.32 -23.99 26.68
CA SER A 399 -2.28 -24.26 25.67
C SER A 399 -2.78 -25.13 24.52
N ILE A 400 -3.80 -25.96 24.73
CA ILE A 400 -4.44 -26.78 23.68
C ILE A 400 -5.01 -25.99 22.50
N ILE A 401 -5.27 -24.68 22.67
CA ILE A 401 -5.70 -23.78 21.58
C ILE A 401 -4.61 -22.77 21.19
N SER A 402 -3.40 -22.91 21.72
CA SER A 402 -2.21 -22.18 21.27
C SER A 402 -1.67 -22.79 19.99
N TYR A 403 -1.14 -21.96 19.10
CA TYR A 403 -0.61 -22.43 17.83
C TYR A 403 0.38 -21.46 17.18
N ASP A 404 1.22 -22.02 16.33
CA ASP A 404 2.03 -21.31 15.35
C ASP A 404 1.49 -21.55 13.94
N ARG A 405 1.28 -20.48 13.17
CA ARG A 405 0.87 -20.54 11.77
C ARG A 405 1.93 -19.94 10.88
N ASN A 406 2.51 -20.78 10.01
CA ASN A 406 3.36 -20.31 8.92
C ASN A 406 2.53 -20.26 7.63
N SER A 407 2.70 -19.22 6.82
CA SER A 407 1.99 -19.07 5.56
C SER A 407 2.85 -18.49 4.45
N VAL A 408 2.48 -18.79 3.22
CA VAL A 408 3.00 -18.19 2.00
C VAL A 408 1.83 -17.76 1.12
N ASN A 409 1.98 -16.64 0.42
CA ASN A 409 1.05 -16.22 -0.61
C ASN A 409 1.78 -15.69 -1.84
N ALA A 410 1.09 -15.72 -2.97
CA ALA A 410 1.49 -15.06 -4.21
C ALA A 410 0.25 -14.49 -4.90
N GLY A 411 0.41 -13.31 -5.50
CA GLY A 411 -0.64 -12.60 -6.20
C GLY A 411 -0.20 -12.07 -7.55
N TRP A 412 -1.13 -12.05 -8.50
CA TRP A 412 -0.92 -11.54 -9.85
C TRP A 412 -2.10 -10.67 -10.27
N GLY A 413 -1.81 -9.39 -10.54
CA GLY A 413 -2.78 -8.42 -11.01
C GLY A 413 -2.52 -8.07 -12.48
N ARG A 414 -3.60 -7.98 -13.25
CA ARG A 414 -3.52 -7.65 -14.68
C ARG A 414 -4.67 -6.76 -15.15
N GLU A 415 -4.31 -5.75 -15.94
CA GLU A 415 -5.24 -4.92 -16.68
C GLU A 415 -5.39 -5.40 -18.12
N TRP A 416 -6.62 -5.69 -18.50
CA TRP A 416 -7.02 -6.11 -19.82
C TRP A 416 -7.60 -4.94 -20.62
N LYS A 417 -7.76 -5.17 -21.93
CA LYS A 417 -8.51 -4.27 -22.81
C LYS A 417 -9.97 -4.18 -22.35
N ARG A 418 -10.68 -3.14 -22.81
CA ARG A 418 -12.10 -2.87 -22.48
C ARG A 418 -12.35 -2.60 -20.98
N GLY A 419 -11.34 -2.11 -20.27
CA GLY A 419 -11.47 -1.69 -18.87
C GLY A 419 -11.55 -2.84 -17.86
N ILE A 420 -11.33 -4.10 -18.25
CA ILE A 420 -11.43 -5.25 -17.33
C ILE A 420 -10.11 -5.42 -16.58
N SER A 421 -10.16 -5.62 -15.27
CA SER A 421 -9.02 -5.98 -14.43
C SER A 421 -9.27 -7.29 -13.73
N THR A 422 -8.20 -8.05 -13.50
CA THR A 422 -8.22 -9.26 -12.70
C THR A 422 -7.14 -9.22 -11.63
N LEU A 423 -7.43 -9.79 -10.46
CA LEU A 423 -6.44 -10.10 -9.43
C LEU A 423 -6.62 -11.55 -8.99
N THR A 424 -5.56 -12.34 -9.06
CA THR A 424 -5.52 -13.72 -8.55
C THR A 424 -4.58 -13.78 -7.37
N THR A 425 -4.99 -14.44 -6.28
CA THR A 425 -4.16 -14.72 -5.11
C THR A 425 -4.20 -16.21 -4.80
N LEU A 426 -3.03 -16.79 -4.55
CA LEU A 426 -2.87 -18.15 -4.06
C LEU A 426 -2.23 -18.09 -2.68
N GLY A 427 -2.72 -18.92 -1.76
CA GLY A 427 -2.22 -19.01 -0.40
C GLY A 427 -2.04 -20.44 0.05
N TYR A 428 -1.05 -20.66 0.90
CA TYR A 428 -0.88 -21.91 1.63
C TYR A 428 -0.43 -21.61 3.05
N GLY A 429 -1.01 -22.29 4.04
CA GLY A 429 -0.65 -22.11 5.44
C GLY A 429 -0.68 -23.42 6.21
N ILE A 430 0.21 -23.54 7.18
CA ILE A 430 0.26 -24.65 8.13
C ILE A 430 0.12 -24.06 9.52
N LYS A 431 -0.92 -24.47 10.24
CA LYS A 431 -1.18 -24.14 11.64
C LYS A 431 -0.86 -25.35 12.50
N LYS A 432 0.15 -25.24 13.35
CA LYS A 432 0.57 -26.29 14.29
C LYS A 432 0.17 -25.88 15.69
N TYR A 433 -0.64 -26.71 16.34
CA TYR A 433 -1.06 -26.49 17.71
C TYR A 433 -0.03 -27.04 18.70
N ASP A 434 0.00 -26.47 19.89
CA ASP A 434 0.85 -26.96 20.99
C ASP A 434 0.42 -28.35 21.44
N ASP A 435 1.30 -29.04 22.17
CA ASP A 435 1.03 -30.40 22.63
C ASP A 435 -0.13 -30.40 23.63
N PRO A 436 -1.24 -31.13 23.37
CA PRO A 436 -2.33 -31.24 24.33
C PRO A 436 -1.88 -31.81 25.68
N ALA A 437 -0.76 -32.54 25.75
CA ALA A 437 -0.18 -33.04 27.00
C ALA A 437 0.33 -31.93 27.93
N ASP A 438 0.55 -30.71 27.42
CA ASP A 438 0.92 -29.55 28.24
C ASP A 438 -0.27 -29.03 29.07
N ALA A 439 -1.50 -29.32 28.65
CA ALA A 439 -2.73 -28.90 29.34
C ALA A 439 -3.56 -30.04 29.92
N LEU A 440 -3.45 -31.26 29.38
CA LEU A 440 -4.26 -32.41 29.74
C LEU A 440 -3.38 -33.58 30.19
N ALA A 441 -3.84 -34.38 31.14
CA ALA A 441 -3.06 -35.50 31.68
C ALA A 441 -3.90 -36.76 31.89
N GLY A 442 -3.26 -37.92 31.74
CA GLY A 442 -3.87 -39.23 32.01
C GLY A 442 -5.14 -39.48 31.19
N GLY A 443 -6.23 -39.86 31.86
CA GLY A 443 -7.49 -40.22 31.20
C GLY A 443 -8.14 -39.07 30.41
N THR A 444 -7.93 -37.81 30.79
CA THR A 444 -8.49 -36.66 30.04
C THR A 444 -7.77 -36.44 28.72
N LEU A 445 -6.45 -36.61 28.69
CA LEU A 445 -5.64 -36.55 27.47
C LEU A 445 -6.02 -37.68 26.50
N GLN A 446 -6.17 -38.91 27.01
CA GLN A 446 -6.63 -40.04 26.18
C GLN A 446 -8.05 -39.80 25.65
N GLY A 447 -8.94 -39.28 26.49
CA GLY A 447 -10.31 -38.92 26.11
C GLY A 447 -10.34 -37.84 25.03
N TYR A 448 -9.44 -36.85 25.08
CA TYR A 448 -9.29 -35.84 24.04
C TYR A 448 -8.97 -36.49 22.69
N TYR A 449 -7.87 -37.27 22.60
CA TYR A 449 -7.46 -37.94 21.36
C TYR A 449 -8.59 -38.76 20.73
N VAL A 450 -9.31 -39.55 21.54
CA VAL A 450 -10.46 -40.34 21.08
C VAL A 450 -11.59 -39.45 20.58
N SER A 451 -11.87 -38.33 21.26
CA SER A 451 -12.99 -37.45 20.92
C SER A 451 -12.77 -36.66 19.63
N VAL A 452 -11.53 -36.29 19.34
CA VAL A 452 -11.18 -35.49 18.14
C VAL A 452 -10.56 -36.31 17.02
N GLY A 453 -10.39 -37.63 17.23
CA GLY A 453 -9.82 -38.55 16.26
C GLY A 453 -8.35 -38.27 15.93
N GLY A 454 -7.55 -37.98 16.97
CA GLY A 454 -6.10 -37.82 16.87
C GLY A 454 -5.35 -39.05 17.40
N GLU A 455 -4.14 -39.30 16.90
CA GLU A 455 -3.29 -40.39 17.40
C GLU A 455 -2.69 -40.03 18.77
N PRO A 456 -2.63 -40.95 19.76
CA PRO A 456 -2.00 -40.66 21.05
C PRO A 456 -0.56 -40.19 20.90
N GLY A 457 -0.24 -39.03 21.48
CA GLY A 457 1.09 -38.40 21.40
C GLY A 457 1.30 -37.54 20.15
N SER A 458 0.27 -37.33 19.32
CA SER A 458 0.34 -36.42 18.17
C SER A 458 -0.10 -35.01 18.52
N THR A 459 0.44 -34.01 17.81
CA THR A 459 -0.05 -32.63 17.87
C THR A 459 -0.88 -32.30 16.64
N ARG A 460 -1.89 -31.45 16.80
CA ARG A 460 -2.78 -31.08 15.68
C ARG A 460 -2.05 -30.16 14.71
N GLU A 461 -2.15 -30.49 13.42
CA GLU A 461 -1.66 -29.69 12.32
C GLU A 461 -2.76 -29.52 11.28
N ASP A 462 -3.15 -28.27 11.04
CA ASP A 462 -4.09 -27.90 9.99
C ASP A 462 -3.33 -27.29 8.80
N LYS A 463 -3.62 -27.78 7.60
CA LYS A 463 -3.06 -27.29 6.34
C LYS A 463 -4.17 -26.65 5.53
N THR A 464 -3.98 -25.38 5.20
CA THR A 464 -4.98 -24.57 4.50
C THR A 464 -4.44 -24.13 3.15
N ALA A 465 -5.16 -24.41 2.06
CA ALA A 465 -4.89 -23.88 0.73
C ALA A 465 -6.02 -22.93 0.31
N SER A 466 -5.67 -21.77 -0.25
CA SER A 466 -6.64 -20.76 -0.65
C SER A 466 -6.40 -20.20 -2.05
N LEU A 467 -7.51 -19.89 -2.74
CA LEU A 467 -7.59 -19.23 -4.04
C LEU A 467 -8.54 -18.04 -3.92
N GLY A 468 -8.03 -16.84 -4.20
CA GLY A 468 -8.82 -15.62 -4.33
C GLY A 468 -8.79 -15.13 -5.78
N LEU A 469 -9.95 -14.85 -6.35
CA LEU A 469 -10.12 -14.27 -7.69
C LEU A 469 -10.96 -13.02 -7.59
N GLN A 470 -10.47 -11.91 -8.13
CA GLN A 470 -11.23 -10.67 -8.28
C GLN A 470 -11.30 -10.28 -9.74
N VAL A 471 -12.48 -9.86 -10.19
CA VAL A 471 -12.71 -9.32 -11.52
C VAL A 471 -13.54 -8.05 -11.41
N TRP A 472 -13.10 -6.97 -12.06
CA TRP A 472 -13.86 -5.72 -12.08
C TRP A 472 -13.67 -4.97 -13.38
N LYS A 473 -14.59 -4.03 -13.64
CA LYS A 473 -14.57 -3.15 -14.80
C LYS A 473 -14.27 -1.72 -14.32
N ARG A 474 -13.09 -1.21 -14.66
CA ARG A 474 -12.52 0.06 -14.15
C ARG A 474 -13.37 1.29 -14.47
N ASP A 475 -14.07 1.27 -15.59
CA ASP A 475 -14.97 2.32 -16.07
C ASP A 475 -16.44 2.06 -15.73
N PHE A 476 -16.73 1.13 -14.81
CA PHE A 476 -18.07 0.90 -14.27
C PHE A 476 -18.16 1.31 -12.80
N THR A 477 -18.90 2.38 -12.54
CA THR A 477 -19.14 2.88 -11.18
C THR A 477 -20.64 3.03 -10.92
N LEU A 478 -21.08 2.62 -9.73
CA LEU A 478 -22.44 2.82 -9.22
C LEU A 478 -22.36 3.73 -7.99
N LEU A 479 -22.96 4.93 -8.05
CA LEU A 479 -22.92 5.91 -6.94
C LEU A 479 -21.49 6.27 -6.48
N GLY A 480 -20.52 6.24 -7.41
CA GLY A 480 -19.10 6.48 -7.12
C GLY A 480 -18.37 5.28 -6.49
N LEU A 481 -18.99 4.11 -6.44
CA LEU A 481 -18.39 2.84 -6.00
C LEU A 481 -18.08 1.97 -7.22
N THR A 482 -16.94 1.29 -7.23
CA THR A 482 -16.58 0.31 -8.28
C THR A 482 -16.97 -1.09 -7.82
N PRO A 483 -17.92 -1.76 -8.49
CA PRO A 483 -18.26 -3.14 -8.17
C PRO A 483 -17.15 -4.10 -8.63
N ARG A 484 -16.78 -5.03 -7.74
CA ARG A 484 -15.84 -6.12 -8.01
C ARG A 484 -16.50 -7.45 -7.67
N LEU A 485 -16.39 -8.41 -8.59
CA LEU A 485 -16.74 -9.79 -8.30
C LEU A 485 -15.56 -10.44 -7.62
N VAL A 486 -15.77 -10.95 -6.40
CA VAL A 486 -14.75 -11.61 -5.59
C VAL A 486 -15.19 -13.04 -5.38
N PHE A 487 -14.32 -13.98 -5.70
CA PHE A 487 -14.49 -15.40 -5.45
C PHE A 487 -13.33 -15.87 -4.58
N ASP A 488 -13.66 -16.39 -3.41
CA ASP A 488 -12.70 -16.96 -2.47
C ASP A 488 -13.04 -18.43 -2.25
N TYR A 489 -12.02 -19.27 -2.34
CA TYR A 489 -12.09 -20.70 -2.10
C TYR A 489 -10.97 -21.10 -1.14
N GLU A 490 -11.32 -21.74 -0.04
CA GLU A 490 -10.38 -22.23 0.96
C GLU A 490 -10.67 -23.70 1.28
N THR A 491 -9.61 -24.49 1.41
CA THR A 491 -9.68 -25.89 1.84
C THR A 491 -8.74 -26.08 3.00
N THR A 492 -9.19 -26.78 4.04
CA THR A 492 -8.41 -27.11 5.21
C THR A 492 -8.46 -28.61 5.47
N SER A 493 -7.29 -29.24 5.52
CA SER A 493 -7.11 -30.62 5.97
C SER A 493 -6.43 -30.65 7.33
N SER A 494 -6.79 -31.61 8.18
CA SER A 494 -6.22 -31.78 9.52
C SER A 494 -5.83 -33.24 9.76
N ASN A 495 -4.74 -33.47 10.51
CA ASN A 495 -4.43 -34.82 10.99
C ASN A 495 -5.36 -35.30 12.12
N PHE A 496 -6.25 -34.43 12.60
CA PHE A 496 -7.25 -34.75 13.62
C PHE A 496 -8.61 -34.84 12.93
N ALA A 497 -9.22 -36.03 12.93
CA ALA A 497 -10.39 -36.35 12.11
C ALA A 497 -11.59 -35.41 12.34
N TYR A 498 -11.75 -34.84 13.54
CA TYR A 498 -12.80 -33.88 13.84
C TYR A 498 -12.66 -32.56 13.05
N TYR A 499 -11.43 -32.16 12.71
CA TYR A 499 -11.13 -30.86 12.09
C TYR A 499 -10.77 -30.97 10.60
N ASP A 500 -10.77 -32.19 10.06
CA ASP A 500 -10.39 -32.50 8.68
C ASP A 500 -11.52 -32.24 7.67
N ASP A 501 -11.14 -32.14 6.39
CA ASP A 501 -12.04 -32.05 5.23
C ASP A 501 -13.06 -30.90 5.35
N ARG A 502 -12.54 -29.68 5.56
CA ARG A 502 -13.32 -28.44 5.61
C ARG A 502 -13.08 -27.61 4.37
N ASP A 503 -14.14 -27.24 3.67
CA ASP A 503 -14.11 -26.29 2.57
C ASP A 503 -14.98 -25.06 2.86
N GLU A 504 -14.45 -23.89 2.51
CA GLU A 504 -15.19 -22.63 2.56
C GLU A 504 -15.17 -22.02 1.16
N GLN A 505 -16.35 -21.60 0.69
CA GLN A 505 -16.50 -20.96 -0.62
C GLN A 505 -17.34 -19.70 -0.43
N ALA A 506 -16.84 -18.57 -0.92
CA ALA A 506 -17.54 -17.31 -0.90
C ALA A 506 -17.54 -16.69 -2.30
N ALA A 507 -18.70 -16.25 -2.75
CA ALA A 507 -18.86 -15.44 -3.95
C ALA A 507 -19.54 -14.13 -3.55
N THR A 508 -18.81 -13.04 -3.66
CA THR A 508 -19.16 -11.77 -3.06
C THR A 508 -19.10 -10.66 -4.12
N ILE A 509 -20.07 -9.75 -4.09
CA ILE A 509 -19.96 -8.48 -4.80
C ILE A 509 -19.37 -7.47 -3.82
N LEU A 510 -18.14 -7.05 -4.07
CA LEU A 510 -17.44 -6.04 -3.27
C LEU A 510 -17.61 -4.67 -3.94
N LEU A 511 -18.26 -3.74 -3.26
CA LEU A 511 -18.32 -2.35 -3.70
C LEU A 511 -17.16 -1.57 -3.06
N THR A 512 -16.25 -0.99 -3.83
CA THR A 512 -15.10 -0.24 -3.28
C THR A 512 -15.16 1.24 -3.65
N LYS A 513 -14.87 2.13 -2.69
CA LYS A 513 -14.59 3.55 -2.93
C LYS A 513 -13.13 3.87 -2.71
#